data_AF-A0A925Q093-F1
#
_entry.id   AF-A0A925Q093-F1
#
_cell.length_a   1.000
_cell.length_b   1.000
_cell.length_c   1.000
_cell.angle_alpha   90.00
_cell.angle_beta   90.00
_cell.angle_gamma   90.00
#
_symmetry.space_group_name_H-M   'P 1'
#
loop_
_entity.id
_entity.type
_entity.pdbx_description
1 polymer ?
#
loop_
_entity_poly.entity_id
_entity_poly.type
_entity_poly.pdbx_seq_one_letter_code
_entity_poly.pdbx_strand_id
1 'polypeptide(L)'
;MRAFAIALRMLAREWRSGELGVLLLAITVAVGALTGVGFLVDRINIAVDNQAGEVLAADLRLESGEVMDSRASDEAVRRGLEIARMTALFSVVFNGDANQLTSLRAVSEKYPLRGRVMLSDQPFGAPEAANGIPAPGEVWPDSRLAAAL
;
A
#
# COMPACT_ATOMS: atom_id res chain seq x y z
N MET A 1 8.39 20.70 -51.03
CA MET A 1 9.71 20.02 -50.93
C MET A 1 10.89 20.98 -50.82
N ARG A 2 11.07 21.96 -51.73
CA ARG A 2 12.20 22.92 -51.66
C ARG A 2 12.25 23.77 -50.38
N ALA A 3 11.10 24.19 -49.85
CA ALA A 3 11.01 24.94 -48.59
C ALA A 3 11.56 24.14 -47.38
N PHE A 4 11.27 22.84 -47.31
CA PHE A 4 11.79 21.96 -46.26
C PHE A 4 13.32 21.79 -46.35
N ALA A 5 13.85 21.65 -47.56
CA ALA A 5 15.30 21.57 -47.79
C ALA A 5 16.03 22.88 -47.43
N ILE A 6 15.39 24.05 -47.66
CA ILE A 6 15.93 25.36 -47.28
C ILE A 6 15.89 25.51 -45.75
N ALA A 7 14.77 25.16 -45.10
CA ALA A 7 14.64 25.19 -43.64
C ALA A 7 15.68 24.30 -42.94
N LEU A 8 15.90 23.08 -43.44
CA LEU A 8 16.88 22.15 -42.88
C LEU A 8 18.33 22.66 -43.03
N ARG A 9 18.64 23.34 -44.14
CA ARG A 9 19.95 23.99 -44.35
C ARG A 9 20.17 25.18 -43.41
N MET A 10 19.13 25.97 -43.16
CA MET A 10 19.19 27.07 -42.20
C MET A 10 19.39 26.54 -40.78
N LEU A 11 18.65 25.50 -40.38
CA LEU A 11 18.78 24.83 -39.09
C LEU A 11 20.19 24.25 -38.89
N ALA A 12 20.75 23.57 -39.89
CA ALA A 12 22.10 23.03 -39.83
C ALA A 12 23.17 24.13 -39.68
N ARG A 13 22.93 25.32 -40.22
CA ARG A 13 23.82 26.48 -40.08
C ARG A 13 23.75 27.06 -38.67
N GLU A 14 22.55 27.22 -38.12
CA GLU A 14 22.33 27.68 -36.74
C GLU A 14 22.84 26.67 -35.71
N TRP A 15 22.82 25.37 -36.02
CA TRP A 15 23.42 24.35 -35.14
C TRP A 15 24.92 24.57 -34.91
N ARG A 16 25.62 25.14 -35.91
CA ARG A 16 27.05 25.49 -35.81
C ARG A 16 27.33 26.73 -34.95
N SER A 17 26.33 27.55 -34.63
CA SER A 17 26.49 28.72 -33.73
C SER A 17 26.48 28.33 -32.25
N GLY A 18 26.04 27.12 -31.90
CA GLY A 18 26.01 26.59 -30.52
C GLY A 18 24.76 26.98 -29.71
N GLU A 19 23.99 27.99 -30.15
CA GLU A 19 22.77 28.45 -29.44
C GLU A 19 21.67 27.39 -29.41
N LEU A 20 21.46 26.68 -30.52
CA LEU A 20 20.50 25.57 -30.59
C LEU A 20 20.86 24.41 -29.65
N GLY A 21 22.15 24.20 -29.39
CA GLY A 21 22.62 23.19 -28.45
C GLY A 21 22.17 23.48 -27.03
N VAL A 22 22.22 24.76 -26.61
CA VAL A 22 21.75 25.21 -25.30
C VAL A 22 20.24 25.06 -25.19
N LEU A 23 19.49 25.45 -26.23
CA LEU A 23 18.04 25.29 -26.26
C LEU A 23 17.63 23.81 -26.19
N LEU A 24 18.30 22.95 -26.95
CA LEU A 24 18.04 21.51 -26.95
C LEU A 24 18.38 20.88 -25.60
N LEU A 25 19.49 21.29 -24.97
CA LEU A 25 19.85 20.85 -23.63
C LEU A 25 18.78 21.27 -22.61
N ALA A 26 18.32 22.52 -22.67
CA ALA A 26 17.28 23.04 -21.78
C ALA A 26 15.96 22.25 -21.93
N ILE A 27 15.52 21.98 -23.16
CA ILE A 27 14.33 21.17 -23.45
C ILE A 27 14.52 19.73 -22.95
N THR A 28 15.69 19.14 -23.19
CA THR A 28 16.00 17.77 -22.75
C THR A 28 15.94 17.66 -21.23
N VAL A 29 16.53 18.62 -20.51
CA VAL A 29 16.46 18.69 -19.05
C VAL A 29 15.02 18.88 -18.58
N ALA A 30 14.25 19.77 -19.20
CA ALA A 30 12.85 20.02 -18.83
C ALA A 30 11.97 18.78 -19.02
N VAL A 31 12.05 18.12 -20.18
CA VAL A 31 11.29 16.89 -20.48
C VAL A 31 11.75 15.73 -19.59
N GLY A 32 13.06 15.61 -19.35
CA GLY A 32 13.61 14.60 -18.45
C GLY A 32 13.12 14.78 -17.02
N ALA A 33 13.11 16.02 -16.51
CA ALA A 33 12.59 16.35 -15.19
C ALA A 33 11.08 16.04 -15.08
N LEU A 34 10.28 16.47 -16.05
CA LEU A 34 8.83 16.22 -16.05
C LEU A 34 8.51 14.72 -16.09
N THR A 35 9.24 13.96 -16.92
CA THR A 35 9.10 12.50 -17.03
C THR A 35 9.53 11.81 -15.73
N GLY A 36 10.65 12.24 -15.15
CA GLY A 36 11.15 11.69 -13.88
C GLY A 36 10.16 11.90 -12.73
N VAL A 37 9.53 13.08 -12.65
CA VAL A 37 8.48 13.35 -11.68
C VAL A 37 7.26 12.45 -11.91
N GLY A 38 6.83 12.28 -13.17
CA GLY A 38 5.74 11.36 -13.51
C GLY A 38 6.01 9.93 -13.03
N PHE A 39 7.19 9.38 -13.34
CA PHE A 39 7.59 8.04 -12.89
C PHE A 39 7.68 7.91 -11.37
N LEU A 40 8.12 8.96 -10.67
CA LEU A 40 8.13 8.96 -9.21
C LEU A 40 6.71 8.88 -8.65
N VAL A 41 5.78 9.67 -9.18
CA VAL A 41 4.37 9.67 -8.76
C VAL A 41 3.73 8.32 -9.04
N ASP A 42 3.96 7.72 -10.21
CA ASP A 42 3.45 6.38 -10.53
C ASP A 42 4.01 5.31 -9.58
N ARG A 43 5.30 5.39 -9.25
CA ARG A 43 5.91 4.49 -8.24
C ARG A 43 5.30 4.67 -6.86
N ILE A 44 5.04 5.92 -6.44
CA ILE A 44 4.38 6.20 -5.17
C ILE A 44 2.97 5.62 -5.17
N ASN A 45 2.21 5.83 -6.24
CA ASN A 45 0.84 5.29 -6.35
C ASN A 45 0.84 3.76 -6.30
N ILE A 46 1.74 3.08 -7.04
CA ILE A 46 1.87 1.61 -7.00
C ILE A 46 2.29 1.13 -5.61
N ALA A 47 3.22 1.83 -4.95
CA ALA A 47 3.64 1.48 -3.59
C ALA A 47 2.49 1.65 -2.59
N VAL A 48 1.74 2.75 -2.68
CA VAL A 48 0.57 3.03 -1.85
C VAL A 48 -0.54 2.02 -2.10
N ASP A 49 -0.80 1.62 -3.35
CA ASP A 49 -1.85 0.66 -3.69
C ASP A 49 -1.51 -0.77 -3.23
N ASN A 50 -0.26 -1.20 -3.43
CA ASN A 50 0.22 -2.46 -2.86
C ASN A 50 0.18 -2.44 -1.33
N GLN A 51 0.54 -1.32 -0.72
CA GLN A 51 0.43 -1.14 0.73
C GLN A 51 -1.04 -1.06 1.16
N ALA A 52 -1.96 -0.60 0.32
CA ALA A 52 -3.39 -0.63 0.58
C ALA A 52 -3.93 -2.07 0.60
N GLY A 53 -3.51 -2.94 -0.31
CA GLY A 53 -3.87 -4.37 -0.28
C GLY A 53 -3.36 -5.11 0.96
N GLU A 54 -2.14 -4.78 1.41
CA GLU A 54 -1.58 -5.29 2.66
C GLU A 54 -2.28 -4.70 3.90
N VAL A 55 -2.67 -3.43 3.87
CA VAL A 55 -3.48 -2.78 4.92
C VAL A 55 -4.92 -3.32 4.95
N LEU A 56 -5.49 -3.66 3.80
CA LEU A 56 -6.79 -4.32 3.66
C LEU A 56 -6.74 -5.80 4.06
N ALA A 57 -5.55 -6.40 4.08
CA ALA A 57 -5.29 -7.81 4.33
C ALA A 57 -6.00 -8.77 3.34
N ALA A 58 -6.49 -8.26 2.20
CA ALA A 58 -7.22 -9.01 1.17
C ALA A 58 -7.32 -8.21 -0.14
N ASP A 59 -7.64 -8.90 -1.25
CA ASP A 59 -7.94 -8.26 -2.55
C ASP A 59 -9.30 -7.56 -2.57
N LEU A 60 -10.26 -8.05 -1.77
CA LEU A 60 -11.60 -7.49 -1.64
C LEU A 60 -12.07 -7.67 -0.19
N ARG A 61 -12.66 -6.61 0.39
CA ARG A 61 -13.27 -6.63 1.72
C ARG A 61 -14.75 -6.31 1.62
N LEU A 62 -15.57 -7.20 2.19
CA LEU A 62 -16.99 -6.95 2.44
C LEU A 62 -17.16 -6.65 3.93
N GLU A 63 -17.83 -5.55 4.26
CA GLU A 63 -18.02 -5.10 5.63
C GLU A 63 -19.50 -4.75 5.88
N SER A 64 -19.99 -5.13 7.05
CA SER A 64 -21.36 -4.90 7.50
C SER A 64 -21.35 -4.67 9.01
N GLY A 65 -22.20 -3.76 9.48
CA GLY A 65 -22.46 -3.60 10.91
C GLY A 65 -23.39 -4.67 11.50
N GLU A 66 -24.04 -5.45 10.63
CA GLU A 66 -24.92 -6.56 10.99
C GLU A 66 -24.32 -7.90 10.56
N VAL A 67 -24.85 -9.00 11.11
CA VAL A 67 -24.43 -10.36 10.75
C VAL A 67 -24.59 -10.57 9.24
N MET A 68 -23.48 -10.84 8.55
CA MET A 68 -23.48 -11.06 7.11
C MET A 68 -24.11 -12.40 6.76
N ASP A 69 -24.96 -12.39 5.72
CA ASP A 69 -25.49 -13.62 5.13
C ASP A 69 -24.35 -14.46 4.50
N SER A 70 -24.41 -15.77 4.75
CA SER A 70 -23.54 -16.80 4.17
C SER A 70 -23.49 -16.81 2.64
N ARG A 71 -24.49 -16.27 1.94
CA ARG A 71 -24.60 -16.30 0.48
C ARG A 71 -23.35 -15.78 -0.25
N ALA A 72 -22.75 -14.69 0.25
CA ALA A 72 -21.55 -14.11 -0.35
C ALA A 72 -20.31 -15.00 -0.14
N SER A 73 -20.14 -15.56 1.06
CA SER A 73 -19.04 -16.49 1.33
C SER A 73 -19.20 -17.79 0.52
N ASP A 74 -20.42 -18.30 0.40
CA ASP A 74 -20.68 -19.53 -0.35
C ASP A 74 -20.39 -19.36 -1.84
N GLU A 75 -20.75 -18.21 -2.42
CA GLU A 75 -20.40 -17.88 -3.80
C GLU A 75 -18.89 -17.71 -4.00
N ALA A 76 -18.20 -17.09 -3.05
CA ALA A 76 -16.74 -16.97 -3.10
C ALA A 76 -16.06 -18.36 -3.07
N VAL A 77 -16.52 -19.27 -2.20
CA VAL A 77 -16.05 -20.67 -2.20
C VAL A 77 -16.35 -21.36 -3.53
N ARG A 78 -17.56 -21.19 -4.09
CA ARG A 78 -17.92 -21.76 -5.41
C ARG A 78 -17.00 -21.28 -6.54
N ARG A 79 -16.52 -20.04 -6.45
CA ARG A 79 -15.58 -19.45 -7.43
C ARG A 79 -14.11 -19.80 -7.16
N GLY A 80 -13.83 -20.61 -6.12
CA GLY A 80 -12.47 -20.99 -5.75
C GLY A 80 -11.66 -19.87 -5.09
N LEU A 81 -12.33 -18.85 -4.54
CA LEU A 81 -11.66 -17.75 -3.84
C LEU A 81 -11.33 -18.15 -2.39
N GLU A 82 -10.23 -17.63 -1.88
CA GLU A 82 -9.90 -17.72 -0.47
C GLU A 82 -10.70 -16.71 0.35
N ILE A 83 -11.04 -17.09 1.57
CA ILE A 83 -11.89 -16.29 2.46
C ILE A 83 -11.25 -16.26 3.84
N ALA A 84 -11.11 -15.06 4.39
CA ALA A 84 -10.82 -14.82 5.79
C ALA A 84 -11.97 -13.99 6.38
N ARG A 85 -12.33 -14.29 7.63
CA ARG A 85 -13.31 -13.53 8.41
C ARG A 85 -12.58 -12.70 9.46
N MET A 86 -13.08 -11.49 9.68
CA MET A 86 -12.64 -10.61 10.74
C MET A 86 -13.87 -10.00 11.41
N THR A 87 -13.89 -10.02 12.74
CA THR A 87 -14.84 -9.25 13.55
C THR A 87 -14.07 -8.18 14.28
N ALA A 88 -14.47 -6.92 14.12
CA ALA A 88 -13.87 -5.80 14.81
C ALA A 88 -14.88 -5.19 15.79
N LEU A 89 -14.43 -4.88 17.01
CA LEU A 89 -15.21 -4.18 18.01
C LEU A 89 -14.32 -3.25 18.83
N PHE A 90 -14.91 -2.29 19.53
CA PHE A 90 -14.21 -1.48 20.50
C PHE A 90 -14.46 -2.04 21.91
N SER A 91 -13.39 -2.19 22.70
CA SER A 91 -13.46 -2.63 24.10
C SER A 91 -12.37 -1.96 24.92
N VAL A 92 -12.61 -1.82 26.22
CA VAL A 92 -11.59 -1.34 27.16
C VAL A 92 -10.77 -2.53 27.64
N VAL A 93 -9.44 -2.41 27.59
CA VAL A 93 -8.48 -3.37 28.15
C VAL A 93 -7.94 -2.80 29.47
N PHE A 94 -7.80 -3.67 30.47
CA PHE A 94 -7.29 -3.34 31.79
C PHE A 94 -6.00 -4.10 32.06
N ASN A 95 -5.00 -3.42 32.62
CA ASN A 95 -3.77 -4.01 33.15
C ASN A 95 -3.42 -3.32 34.48
N GLY A 96 -3.74 -3.98 35.60
CA GLY A 96 -3.66 -3.34 36.92
C GLY A 96 -4.54 -2.09 36.99
N ASP A 97 -3.94 -0.94 37.31
CA ASP A 97 -4.62 0.36 37.36
C ASP A 97 -4.71 1.07 36.00
N ALA A 98 -3.97 0.60 34.99
CA ALA A 98 -4.01 1.14 33.64
C ALA A 98 -5.22 0.61 32.88
N ASN A 99 -5.90 1.49 32.13
CA ASN A 99 -6.96 1.10 31.21
C ASN A 99 -6.86 1.88 29.90
N GLN A 100 -7.25 1.23 28.81
CA GLN A 100 -7.22 1.83 27.49
C GLN A 100 -8.37 1.31 26.62
N LEU A 101 -9.14 2.22 26.01
CA LEU A 101 -10.09 1.87 24.97
C LEU A 101 -9.31 1.49 23.70
N THR A 102 -9.55 0.28 23.19
CA THR A 102 -8.86 -0.26 22.02
C THR A 102 -9.81 -0.94 21.04
N SER A 103 -9.36 -1.10 19.79
CA SER A 103 -10.05 -1.89 18.79
C SER A 103 -9.58 -3.35 18.90
N LEU A 104 -10.49 -4.23 19.30
CA LEU A 104 -10.27 -5.67 19.29
C LEU A 104 -10.63 -6.21 17.92
N ARG A 105 -9.72 -6.99 17.33
CA ARG A 105 -9.96 -7.70 16.07
C ARG A 105 -9.82 -9.20 16.30
N ALA A 106 -10.89 -9.94 16.07
CA ALA A 106 -10.89 -11.39 16.02
C ALA A 106 -10.81 -11.83 14.56
N VAL A 107 -9.87 -12.70 14.23
CA VAL A 107 -9.60 -13.13 12.86
C VAL A 107 -9.69 -14.65 12.73
N SER A 108 -10.12 -15.13 11.56
CA SER A 108 -10.08 -16.55 11.23
C SER A 108 -8.69 -17.00 10.77
N GLU A 109 -8.43 -18.31 10.79
CA GLU A 109 -7.14 -18.94 10.46
C GLU A 109 -6.48 -18.48 9.15
N LYS A 110 -7.26 -18.18 8.11
CA LYS A 110 -6.74 -17.74 6.80
C LYS A 110 -6.36 -16.25 6.73
N TYR A 111 -6.51 -15.50 7.82
CA TYR A 111 -6.12 -14.09 7.85
C TYR A 111 -4.59 -13.96 8.07
N PRO A 112 -3.91 -13.02 7.38
CA PRO A 112 -4.41 -12.20 6.28
C PRO A 112 -4.33 -12.97 4.93
N LEU A 113 -5.20 -12.64 3.97
CA LEU A 113 -5.13 -13.19 2.61
C LEU A 113 -4.05 -12.50 1.76
N ARG A 114 -3.70 -11.26 2.12
CA ARG A 114 -2.62 -10.47 1.50
C ARG A 114 -1.72 -9.86 2.57
N GLY A 115 -0.42 -9.82 2.29
CA GLY A 115 0.58 -9.32 3.24
C GLY A 115 0.83 -10.28 4.39
N ARG A 116 1.51 -9.79 5.43
CA ARG A 116 1.79 -10.57 6.65
C ARG A 116 1.63 -9.70 7.90
N VAL A 117 1.13 -10.31 8.97
CA VAL A 117 1.18 -9.67 10.30
C VAL A 117 2.62 -9.68 10.77
N MET A 118 3.10 -8.55 11.24
CA MET A 118 4.46 -8.41 11.78
C MET A 118 4.38 -8.28 13.29
N LEU A 119 5.22 -9.02 14.00
CA LEU A 119 5.31 -9.06 15.46
C LEU A 119 6.70 -8.63 15.92
N SER A 120 6.79 -8.20 17.17
CA SER A 120 8.03 -7.89 17.85
C SER A 120 7.83 -8.17 19.34
N ASP A 121 8.86 -8.70 20.00
CA ASP A 121 8.84 -8.98 21.44
C ASP A 121 8.82 -7.70 22.29
N GLN A 122 9.18 -6.56 21.70
CA GLN A 122 9.16 -5.26 22.36
C GLN A 122 8.34 -4.24 21.56
N PRO A 123 7.63 -3.30 22.23
CA PRO A 123 6.98 -2.19 21.55
C PRO A 123 7.97 -1.43 20.66
N PHE A 124 7.61 -1.22 19.39
CA PHE A 124 8.44 -0.53 18.40
C PHE A 124 9.82 -1.18 18.14
N GLY A 125 9.99 -2.46 18.48
CA GLY A 125 11.18 -3.24 18.18
C GLY A 125 11.28 -3.67 16.71
N ALA A 126 12.32 -4.48 16.42
CA ALA A 126 12.53 -5.01 15.07
C ALA A 126 11.41 -6.00 14.71
N PRO A 127 10.69 -5.79 13.59
CA PRO A 127 9.54 -6.61 13.25
C PRO A 127 9.96 -7.92 12.57
N GLU A 128 9.33 -9.03 12.97
CA GLU A 128 9.42 -10.34 12.34
C GLU A 128 8.05 -10.79 11.83
N ALA A 129 8.01 -11.53 10.74
CA ALA A 129 6.74 -12.01 10.18
C ALA A 129 6.12 -13.09 11.08
N ALA A 130 4.87 -12.89 11.47
CA ALA A 130 4.11 -13.87 12.24
C ALA A 130 3.81 -15.12 11.41
N ASN A 131 3.87 -16.28 12.06
CA ASN A 131 3.42 -17.53 11.50
C ASN A 131 1.99 -17.83 11.98
N GLY A 132 1.00 -17.26 11.28
CA GLY A 132 -0.42 -17.48 11.55
C GLY A 132 -1.07 -16.38 12.40
N ILE A 133 -2.02 -16.79 13.24
CA ILE A 133 -2.86 -15.92 14.08
C ILE A 133 -2.70 -16.30 15.57
N PRO A 134 -3.07 -15.41 16.52
CA PRO A 134 -3.01 -15.74 17.94
C PRO A 134 -3.80 -17.01 18.25
N ALA A 135 -3.27 -17.87 19.12
CA ALA A 135 -3.98 -19.06 19.58
C ALA A 135 -5.24 -18.66 20.40
N PRO A 136 -6.23 -19.55 20.56
CA PRO A 136 -7.36 -19.28 21.44
C PRO A 136 -6.89 -18.97 22.88
N GLY A 137 -7.28 -17.79 23.39
CA GLY A 137 -6.83 -17.29 24.69
C GLY A 137 -5.56 -16.43 24.65
N GLU A 138 -4.94 -16.27 23.48
CA GLU A 138 -3.80 -15.39 23.25
C GLU A 138 -4.26 -14.09 22.57
N VAL A 139 -3.55 -13.00 22.83
CA VAL A 139 -3.77 -11.70 22.19
C VAL A 139 -2.45 -11.08 21.78
N TRP A 140 -2.42 -10.47 20.61
CA TRP A 140 -1.27 -9.70 20.13
C TRP A 140 -1.62 -8.21 20.17
N PRO A 141 -1.18 -7.45 21.19
CA PRO A 141 -1.42 -6.02 21.26
C PRO A 141 -0.57 -5.29 20.21
N ASP A 142 -1.11 -4.22 19.64
CA ASP A 142 -0.26 -3.30 18.86
C ASP A 142 0.77 -2.61 19.77
N SER A 143 1.85 -2.10 19.17
CA SER A 143 2.93 -1.48 19.95
C SER A 143 2.50 -0.30 20.81
N ARG A 144 1.42 0.43 20.44
CA ARG A 144 0.95 1.57 21.24
C ARG A 144 0.19 1.08 22.46
N LEU A 145 -0.67 0.09 22.30
CA LEU A 145 -1.39 -0.54 23.40
C LEU A 145 -0.41 -1.21 24.38
N ALA A 146 0.58 -1.93 23.85
CA ALA A 146 1.61 -2.58 24.66
C ALA A 146 2.51 -1.59 25.42
N ALA A 147 2.68 -0.35 24.91
CA ALA A 147 3.44 0.70 25.59
C ALA A 147 2.61 1.54 26.57
N ALA A 148 1.28 1.51 26.45
CA ALA A 148 0.35 2.28 27.27
C ALA A 148 -0.18 1.50 28.49
N LEU A 149 -0.16 0.17 28.43
CA LEU A 149 -0.51 -0.75 29.51
C LEU A 149 0.73 -1.19 30.30
#